data_AF-A0A084JMD4-F1
#
_entry.id   AF-A0A084JMD4-F1
#
_cell.length_a   1.000
_cell.length_b   1.000
_cell.length_c   1.000
_cell.angle_alpha   90.00
_cell.angle_beta   90.00
_cell.angle_gamma   90.00
#
_symmetry.space_group_name_H-M   'P 1'
#
loop_
_entity.id
_entity.type
_entity.pdbx_description
1 polymer ?
#
loop_
_entity_poly.entity_id
_entity_poly.type
_entity_poly.pdbx_seq_one_letter_code
_entity_poly.pdbx_strand_id
1 'polypeptide(L)'
;MNKESKVVTNIGTIDFNKCDVLTDDGIILFIGITDIPEPTMEEVHRAVEEAPKYYIFEWDQEWEEAKINEIMIQIRLSDSRKPRYSISICFEDIKKPLLCECAYVDIDLSAYEAEMKGLIAKALIKELM
;
A
#
# COMPACT_ATOMS: atom_id res chain seq x y z
N MET A 1 -27.02 -28.28 -19.93
CA MET A 1 -25.82 -27.42 -20.03
C MET A 1 -26.20 -26.05 -19.50
N ASN A 2 -25.75 -25.72 -18.28
CA ASN A 2 -26.00 -24.42 -17.68
C ASN A 2 -25.15 -23.38 -18.42
N LYS A 3 -25.80 -22.31 -18.93
CA LYS A 3 -25.12 -21.15 -19.49
C LYS A 3 -24.34 -20.49 -18.35
N GLU A 4 -23.02 -20.46 -18.48
CA GLU A 4 -22.18 -19.61 -17.63
C GLU A 4 -22.51 -18.15 -17.93
N SER A 5 -23.07 -17.46 -16.93
CA SER A 5 -23.29 -16.02 -16.97
C SER A 5 -21.95 -15.33 -16.71
N LYS A 6 -21.24 -14.92 -17.78
CA LYS A 6 -20.14 -13.95 -17.64
C LYS A 6 -20.74 -12.58 -17.35
N VAL A 7 -20.60 -12.12 -16.11
CA VAL A 7 -20.79 -10.70 -15.77
C VAL A 7 -19.45 -10.01 -15.94
N VAL A 8 -19.33 -9.22 -17.00
CA VAL A 8 -18.18 -8.32 -17.22
C VAL A 8 -18.65 -6.92 -16.81
N THR A 9 -18.19 -6.45 -15.66
CA THR A 9 -18.43 -5.07 -15.23
C THR A 9 -17.19 -4.25 -15.59
N ASN A 10 -17.26 -3.48 -16.68
CA ASN A 10 -16.31 -2.39 -16.92
C ASN A 10 -16.68 -1.27 -15.93
N ILE A 11 -15.97 -1.18 -14.81
CA ILE A 11 -16.12 -0.09 -13.83
C ILE A 11 -15.57 1.24 -14.39
N GLY A 12 -14.98 1.22 -15.59
CA GLY A 12 -14.52 2.38 -16.33
C GLY A 12 -13.22 2.08 -17.05
N THR A 13 -12.88 2.91 -18.03
CA THR A 13 -11.54 2.96 -18.63
C THR A 13 -10.85 4.18 -18.04
N ILE A 14 -9.77 3.97 -17.28
CA ILE A 14 -8.94 5.06 -16.78
C ILE A 14 -7.99 5.46 -17.92
N ASP A 15 -8.14 6.69 -18.40
CA ASP A 15 -7.26 7.28 -19.42
C ASP A 15 -6.10 8.00 -18.72
N PHE A 16 -4.98 7.30 -18.57
CA PHE A 16 -3.79 7.83 -17.93
C PHE A 16 -3.16 9.02 -18.67
N ASN A 17 -3.56 9.31 -19.92
CA ASN A 17 -3.12 10.52 -20.64
C ASN A 17 -3.72 11.82 -20.07
N LYS A 18 -4.69 11.72 -19.15
CA LYS A 18 -5.32 12.86 -18.47
C LYS A 18 -4.81 13.06 -17.04
N CYS A 19 -3.80 12.30 -16.65
CA CYS A 19 -3.22 12.29 -15.31
C CYS A 19 -1.75 12.70 -15.43
N ASP A 20 -1.25 13.54 -14.53
CA ASP A 20 0.20 13.81 -14.41
C ASP A 20 0.89 12.59 -13.80
N VAL A 21 1.14 11.57 -14.62
CA VAL A 21 1.83 10.34 -14.25
C VAL A 21 3.31 10.50 -14.62
N LEU A 22 4.19 10.56 -13.62
CA LEU A 22 5.63 10.46 -13.84
C LEU A 22 5.97 8.99 -14.14
N THR A 23 6.44 8.72 -15.35
CA THR A 23 6.52 7.38 -15.95
C THR A 23 7.80 6.61 -15.66
N ASP A 24 8.62 7.03 -14.72
CA ASP A 24 9.94 6.40 -14.62
C ASP A 24 9.90 5.01 -13.94
N ASP A 25 8.86 4.66 -13.15
CA ASP A 25 8.79 3.33 -12.47
C ASP A 25 7.37 2.75 -12.20
N GLY A 26 6.31 3.35 -12.75
CA GLY A 26 4.91 2.91 -12.56
C GLY A 26 4.11 3.76 -11.55
N ILE A 27 2.88 3.33 -11.23
CA ILE A 27 2.01 4.05 -10.29
C ILE A 27 2.18 3.47 -8.89
N ILE A 28 2.48 4.34 -7.91
CA ILE A 28 2.55 3.97 -6.50
C ILE A 28 1.37 4.64 -5.79
N LEU A 29 0.51 3.83 -5.17
CA LEU A 29 -0.61 4.30 -4.35
C LEU A 29 -0.31 4.04 -2.88
N PHE A 30 -0.68 4.96 -2.02
CA PHE A 30 -0.70 4.75 -0.58
C PHE A 30 -2.14 4.81 -0.09
N ILE A 31 -2.58 3.74 0.57
CA ILE A 31 -3.94 3.59 1.10
C ILE A 31 -3.86 3.52 2.61
N GLY A 32 -4.64 4.36 3.28
CA GLY A 32 -4.73 4.38 4.74
C GLY A 32 -5.24 3.05 5.29
N ILE A 33 -4.71 2.63 6.44
CA ILE A 33 -5.07 1.35 7.06
C ILE A 33 -6.58 1.18 7.33
N THR A 34 -7.30 2.29 7.53
CA THR A 34 -8.74 2.31 7.79
C THR A 34 -9.59 1.88 6.59
N ASP A 35 -9.03 1.91 5.38
CA ASP A 35 -9.73 1.57 4.15
C ASP A 35 -9.58 0.08 3.78
N ILE A 36 -8.96 -0.72 4.64
CA ILE A 36 -8.57 -2.11 4.38
C ILE A 36 -9.62 -3.11 4.95
N PRO A 37 -9.91 -4.23 4.26
CA PRO A 37 -10.76 -5.30 4.81
C PRO A 37 -10.17 -5.98 6.05
N GLU A 38 -11.03 -6.43 6.97
CA GLU A 38 -10.62 -7.11 8.21
C GLU A 38 -9.68 -8.32 8.01
N PRO A 39 -9.91 -9.23 7.04
CA PRO A 39 -8.96 -10.33 6.79
C PRO A 39 -7.57 -9.87 6.31
N THR A 40 -7.46 -8.68 5.72
CA THR A 40 -6.17 -8.08 5.35
C THR A 40 -5.51 -7.37 6.53
N MET A 41 -6.29 -6.90 7.51
CA MET A 41 -5.75 -6.32 8.75
C MET A 41 -4.91 -7.30 9.56
N GLU A 42 -5.18 -8.60 9.47
CA GLU A 42 -4.32 -9.63 10.08
C GLU A 42 -2.90 -9.63 9.51
N GLU A 43 -2.76 -9.49 8.19
CA GLU A 43 -1.44 -9.32 7.53
C GLU A 43 -0.76 -8.04 8.03
N VAL A 44 -1.54 -6.97 8.22
CA VAL A 44 -1.03 -5.68 8.72
C VAL A 44 -0.48 -5.80 10.13
N HIS A 45 -1.21 -6.41 11.04
CA HIS A 45 -0.75 -6.61 12.41
C HIS A 45 0.53 -7.44 12.46
N ARG A 46 0.64 -8.50 11.66
CA ARG A 46 1.87 -9.30 11.61
C ARG A 46 3.07 -8.50 11.12
N ALA A 47 2.91 -7.71 10.05
CA ALA A 47 4.00 -6.88 9.56
C ALA A 47 4.44 -5.82 10.59
N VAL A 48 3.49 -5.24 11.33
CA VAL A 48 3.78 -4.28 12.40
C VAL A 48 4.61 -4.90 13.52
N GLU A 49 4.35 -6.15 13.88
CA GLU A 49 5.14 -6.89 14.88
C GLU A 49 6.57 -7.20 14.38
N GLU A 50 6.75 -7.37 13.06
CA GLU A 50 8.06 -7.65 12.46
C GLU A 50 8.90 -6.40 12.18
N ALA A 51 8.24 -5.26 11.97
CA ALA A 51 8.85 -4.01 11.54
C ALA A 51 10.03 -3.51 12.41
N PRO A 52 10.03 -3.66 13.76
CA PRO A 52 11.16 -3.28 14.60
C PRO A 52 12.49 -3.99 14.28
N LYS A 53 12.48 -5.09 13.51
CA LYS A 53 13.73 -5.76 13.08
C LYS A 53 14.42 -5.06 11.91
N TYR A 54 13.65 -4.33 11.10
CA TYR A 54 14.17 -3.54 9.99
C TYR A 54 14.68 -2.17 10.46
N TYR A 55 14.35 -1.81 11.70
CA TYR A 55 14.89 -0.67 12.40
C TYR A 55 16.30 -0.97 12.92
N ILE A 56 17.32 -0.75 12.09
CA ILE A 56 18.72 -0.87 12.52
C ILE A 56 19.54 0.20 11.78
N PHE A 57 19.97 1.23 12.52
CA PHE A 57 20.93 2.27 12.13
C PHE A 57 20.71 2.89 10.74
N GLU A 58 19.68 3.71 10.59
CA GLU A 58 19.59 4.63 9.46
C GLU A 58 19.93 6.05 9.92
N TRP A 59 20.62 6.81 9.05
CA TRP A 59 21.02 8.22 9.20
C TRP A 59 22.27 8.53 10.06
N ASP A 60 23.11 7.55 10.41
CA ASP A 60 24.27 7.75 11.32
C ASP A 60 23.88 8.44 12.66
N GLN A 61 22.59 8.35 13.04
CA GLN A 61 22.04 8.95 14.24
C GLN A 61 21.50 7.87 15.16
N GLU A 62 21.83 7.97 16.45
CA GLU A 62 21.19 7.17 17.47
C GLU A 62 19.76 7.67 17.67
N TRP A 63 18.81 6.81 17.34
CA TRP A 63 17.43 6.98 17.71
C TRP A 63 17.26 6.67 19.21
N GLU A 64 16.52 7.51 19.92
CA GLU A 64 16.30 7.34 21.36
C GLU A 64 15.14 6.38 21.64
N GLU A 65 14.00 6.61 20.99
CA GLU A 65 12.81 5.77 21.10
C GLU A 65 11.94 5.99 19.86
N ALA A 66 11.69 4.94 19.09
CA ALA A 66 10.84 5.00 17.91
C ALA A 66 9.39 4.72 18.27
N LYS A 67 8.47 5.53 17.75
CA LYS A 67 7.04 5.23 17.73
C LYS A 67 6.58 5.02 16.30
N ILE A 68 5.54 4.21 16.12
CA ILE A 68 4.83 4.13 14.84
C ILE A 68 3.99 5.40 14.71
N ASN A 69 4.21 6.17 13.65
CA ASN A 69 3.42 7.36 13.34
C ASN A 69 2.32 7.05 12.32
N GLU A 70 2.61 6.22 11.32
CA GLU A 70 1.67 5.94 10.22
C GLU A 70 1.83 4.51 9.71
N ILE A 71 0.71 3.88 9.35
CA ILE A 71 0.68 2.57 8.69
C ILE A 71 -0.21 2.69 7.44
N MET A 72 0.33 2.31 6.30
CA MET A 72 -0.37 2.35 5.00
C MET A 72 -0.09 1.09 4.20
N ILE A 73 -1.00 0.71 3.30
CA ILE A 73 -0.66 -0.19 2.20
C ILE A 73 -0.08 0.65 1.07
N GLN A 74 1.15 0.32 0.67
CA GLN A 74 1.73 0.74 -0.59
C GLN A 74 1.34 -0.28 -1.68
N ILE A 75 0.75 0.22 -2.76
CA ILE A 75 0.43 -0.58 -3.96
C ILE A 75 1.28 -0.08 -5.10
N ARG A 76 2.15 -0.95 -5.62
CA ARG A 76 2.94 -0.67 -6.81
C ARG A 76 2.30 -1.33 -8.03
N LEU A 77 1.82 -0.49 -8.95
CA LEU A 77 1.29 -0.85 -10.26
C LEU A 77 2.40 -0.57 -11.29
N SER A 78 3.28 -1.55 -11.49
CA SER A 78 4.31 -1.52 -12.53
C SER A 78 3.87 -2.33 -13.76
N ASP A 79 4.69 -2.40 -14.82
CA ASP A 79 4.46 -3.24 -16.02
C ASP A 79 4.26 -4.74 -15.72
N SER A 80 4.47 -5.17 -14.48
CA SER A 80 4.08 -6.50 -14.01
C SER A 80 2.57 -6.72 -14.13
N ARG A 81 2.17 -7.88 -14.65
CA ARG A 81 0.75 -8.29 -14.80
C ARG A 81 -0.06 -8.32 -13.49
N LYS A 82 0.59 -8.11 -12.34
CA LYS A 82 -0.02 -8.12 -11.01
C LYS A 82 0.51 -6.92 -10.19
N PRO A 83 -0.36 -6.26 -9.41
CA PRO A 83 0.07 -5.31 -8.38
C PRO A 83 1.00 -5.99 -7.38
N ARG A 84 1.99 -5.24 -6.88
CA ARG A 84 2.74 -5.62 -5.68
C ARG A 84 2.22 -4.83 -4.50
N TYR A 85 2.07 -5.49 -3.37
CA TYR A 85 1.57 -4.90 -2.14
C TYR A 85 2.66 -4.98 -1.08
N SER A 86 2.88 -3.87 -0.40
CA SER A 86 3.72 -3.81 0.79
C SER A 86 3.01 -2.99 1.86
N ILE A 87 3.26 -3.31 3.12
CA ILE A 87 2.83 -2.48 4.24
C ILE A 87 3.97 -1.51 4.53
N SER A 88 3.67 -0.23 4.40
CA SER A 88 4.53 0.89 4.74
C SER A 88 4.26 1.28 6.20
N ILE A 89 5.28 1.20 7.04
CA ILE A 89 5.21 1.54 8.46
C ILE A 89 6.20 2.67 8.70
N CYS A 90 5.68 3.86 8.96
CA CYS A 90 6.47 5.04 9.23
C CYS A 90 6.75 5.12 10.73
N PHE A 91 8.02 5.25 11.07
CA PHE A 91 8.53 5.46 12.41
C PHE A 91 9.02 6.89 12.56
N GLU A 92 8.84 7.44 13.75
CA GLU A 92 9.42 8.71 14.14
C GLU A 92 10.10 8.59 15.49
N ASP A 93 11.23 9.25 15.67
CA ASP A 93 11.83 9.42 16.98
C ASP A 93 10.94 10.32 17.85
N ILE A 94 10.61 9.84 19.04
CA ILE A 94 9.68 10.53 19.96
C ILE A 94 10.18 11.93 20.35
N LYS A 95 11.50 12.12 20.46
CA LYS A 95 12.13 13.38 20.89
C LYS A 95 12.58 14.24 19.71
N LYS A 96 12.80 13.63 18.55
CA LYS A 96 13.19 14.30 17.30
C LYS A 96 12.25 13.85 16.16
N PRO A 97 11.02 14.36 16.07
CA PRO A 97 10.05 13.90 15.06
C PRO A 97 10.48 14.09 13.60
N LEU A 98 11.50 14.91 13.35
CA LEU A 98 12.12 15.08 12.02
C LEU A 98 13.04 13.91 11.63
N LEU A 99 13.42 13.06 12.57
CA LEU A 99 14.08 11.78 12.33
C LEU A 99 12.98 10.73 12.13
N CYS A 100 12.66 10.46 10.87
CA CYS A 100 11.64 9.50 10.48
C CYS A 100 12.16 8.53 9.43
N GLU A 101 11.61 7.32 9.41
CA GLU A 101 11.97 6.30 8.44
C GLU A 101 10.80 5.35 8.18
N CYS A 102 10.75 4.74 6.99
CA CYS A 102 9.70 3.80 6.62
C CYS A 102 10.25 2.39 6.45
N ALA A 103 9.69 1.42 7.17
CA ALA A 103 9.86 0.01 6.84
C ALA A 103 8.79 -0.42 5.84
N TYR A 104 9.19 -1.22 4.84
CA TYR A 104 8.29 -1.82 3.86
C TYR A 104 8.31 -3.33 3.98
N VAL A 105 7.17 -3.92 4.30
CA VAL A 105 7.01 -5.38 4.40
C VAL A 105 6.16 -5.86 3.23
N ASP A 106 6.76 -6.61 2.30
CA ASP A 106 6.03 -7.23 1.19
C ASP A 106 4.97 -8.22 1.72
N ILE A 107 3.75 -8.13 1.19
CA ILE A 107 2.63 -9.01 1.58
C ILE A 107 1.95 -9.65 0.38
N ASP A 108 1.41 -10.85 0.57
CA ASP A 108 0.61 -11.52 -0.45
C ASP A 108 -0.89 -11.35 -0.18
N LEU A 109 -1.54 -10.53 -1.02
CA LEU A 109 -2.98 -10.30 -0.99
C LEU A 109 -3.72 -11.00 -2.12
N SER A 110 -3.14 -12.06 -2.69
CA SER A 110 -3.76 -12.82 -3.79
C SER A 110 -5.13 -13.39 -3.43
N ALA A 111 -5.37 -13.72 -2.16
CA ALA A 111 -6.67 -14.20 -1.66
C ALA A 111 -7.76 -13.11 -1.67
N TYR A 112 -7.38 -11.83 -1.73
CA TYR A 112 -8.26 -10.66 -1.61
C TYR A 112 -8.27 -9.81 -2.90
N GLU A 113 -8.03 -10.45 -4.05
CA GLU A 113 -7.84 -9.76 -5.32
C GLU A 113 -9.03 -8.86 -5.72
N ALA A 114 -10.25 -9.29 -5.44
CA ALA A 114 -11.46 -8.54 -5.80
C ALA A 114 -11.59 -7.25 -4.96
N GLU A 115 -11.35 -7.36 -3.66
CA GLU A 115 -11.36 -6.26 -2.70
C GLU A 115 -10.26 -5.26 -3.03
N MET A 116 -9.04 -5.73 -3.31
CA MET A 116 -7.90 -4.86 -3.64
C MET A 116 -8.11 -4.10 -4.95
N LYS A 117 -8.70 -4.73 -5.97
CA LYS A 117 -9.10 -4.01 -7.20
C LYS A 117 -10.10 -2.90 -6.91
N GLY A 118 -11.06 -3.14 -6.02
CA GLY A 118 -12.03 -2.14 -5.58
C GLY A 118 -11.36 -0.96 -4.89
N LEU A 119 -10.38 -1.21 -4.01
CA LEU A 119 -9.61 -0.16 -3.33
C LEU A 119 -8.75 0.65 -4.29
N ILE A 120 -8.03 -0.02 -5.20
CA ILE A 120 -7.21 0.64 -6.23
C ILE A 120 -8.08 1.58 -7.08
N ALA A 121 -9.23 1.10 -7.55
CA ALA A 121 -10.14 1.92 -8.35
C ALA A 121 -10.65 3.14 -7.57
N LYS A 122 -11.05 2.97 -6.30
CA LYS A 122 -11.49 4.08 -5.44
C LYS A 122 -10.39 5.11 -5.21
N ALA A 123 -9.17 4.66 -4.90
CA ALA A 123 -8.03 5.53 -4.67
C ALA A 123 -7.71 6.34 -5.93
N LEU A 124 -7.63 5.69 -7.10
CA LEU A 124 -7.39 6.38 -8.37
C LEU A 124 -8.49 7.38 -8.72
N ILE A 125 -9.76 7.06 -8.49
CA ILE A 125 -10.87 8.00 -8.74
C ILE A 125 -10.77 9.23 -7.83
N LYS A 126 -10.45 9.03 -6.54
CA LYS A 126 -10.35 10.11 -5.55
C LYS A 126 -9.26 11.12 -5.93
N GLU A 127 -8.10 10.65 -6.39
CA GLU A 127 -6.99 11.53 -6.78
C GLU A 127 -7.25 12.33 -8.08
N LEU A 128 -8.27 11.94 -8.85
CA LEU A 128 -8.63 12.58 -10.12
C LEU A 128 -9.78 13.58 -10.02
N MET A 129 -10.40 13.73 -8.86
CA MET A 129 -11.58 14.57 -8.61
C MET A 129 -11.29 15.67 -7.60
#